data_AF-A0A7C5MGY3-F1
#
_entry.id   AF-A0A7C5MGY3-F1
#
_cell.length_a   1.000
_cell.length_b   1.000
_cell.length_c   1.000
_cell.angle_alpha   90.00
_cell.angle_beta   90.00
_cell.angle_gamma   90.00
#
_symmetry.space_group_name_H-M   'P 1'
#
loop_
_entity.id
_entity.type
_entity.pdbx_description
1 polymer ?
#
loop_
_entity_poly.entity_id
_entity_poly.type
_entity_poly.pdbx_seq_one_letter_code
_entity_poly.pdbx_strand_id
1 'polypeptide(L)'
;MEKKHYFALEDLFLFSIGEQKNVEKLCAGLKETVDDWKKMMGGRSALENHIAPYLYRIMLNDRDNARNLYFFLSPIFLYIHVLYELSRKEWRNAVSWSGIFCERIVRNLLKEIDRRDSTDIFQKVEKSSFENKAGKLKSELENRRFKLANELYNLMEVIYSLRDTRGPHDVPPPERIRAQTCASQCLPVYIDYLEALMFLGNDLKDDYHKFVSFFSNLTETKISLTFGEEEKRVTVNYLLKNVLYREGFFRQGKKHGEVMEKLRKMGYNFGDSQVSKALSGLSKGKDAIFTKKGKRRNYVYEERYPPDEFFKSII
;
A
#
# COMPACT_ATOMS: atom_id res chain seq x y z
N MET A 1 15.90 12.89 12.04
CA MET A 1 16.34 12.11 10.88
C MET A 1 15.30 12.20 9.77
N GLU A 2 14.07 11.74 10.00
CA GLU A 2 12.94 11.77 9.05
C GLU A 2 12.70 13.14 8.40
N LYS A 3 12.69 14.22 9.20
CA LYS A 3 12.53 15.60 8.69
C LYS A 3 13.59 15.98 7.65
N LYS A 4 14.83 15.51 7.82
CA LYS A 4 15.93 15.75 6.85
C LYS A 4 15.69 14.98 5.55
N HIS A 5 15.31 13.70 5.65
CA HIS A 5 14.97 12.87 4.48
C HIS A 5 13.82 13.47 3.68
N TYR A 6 12.77 13.92 4.39
CA TYR A 6 11.64 14.60 3.77
C TYR A 6 12.06 15.88 3.03
N PHE A 7 12.90 16.71 3.65
CA PHE A 7 13.40 17.92 2.99
C PHE A 7 14.26 17.63 1.76
N ALA A 8 15.11 16.60 1.79
CA ALA A 8 15.89 16.21 0.62
C ALA A 8 15.00 15.80 -0.57
N LEU A 9 13.90 15.08 -0.30
CA LEU A 9 12.93 14.70 -1.32
C LEU A 9 12.10 15.88 -1.82
N GLU A 10 11.70 16.81 -0.94
CA GLU A 10 11.00 18.01 -1.39
C GLU A 10 11.95 18.94 -2.17
N ASP A 11 13.23 19.09 -1.79
CA ASP A 11 14.20 19.84 -2.59
C ASP A 11 14.41 19.21 -3.97
N LEU A 12 14.40 17.88 -4.08
CA LEU A 12 14.43 17.17 -5.35
C LEU A 12 13.18 17.48 -6.20
N PHE A 13 12.00 17.47 -5.59
CA PHE A 13 10.75 17.85 -6.27
C PHE A 13 10.79 19.29 -6.76
N LEU A 14 11.16 20.23 -5.90
CA LEU A 14 11.24 21.67 -6.22
C LEU A 14 12.23 21.92 -7.36
N PHE A 15 13.40 21.27 -7.33
CA PHE A 15 14.34 21.32 -8.44
C PHE A 15 13.72 20.78 -9.76
N SER A 16 12.97 19.67 -9.69
CA SER A 16 12.35 19.05 -10.86
C SER A 16 11.26 19.91 -11.53
N ILE A 17 10.66 20.85 -10.79
CA ILE A 17 9.68 21.83 -11.32
C ILE A 17 10.33 23.18 -11.67
N GLY A 18 11.65 23.27 -11.54
CA GLY A 18 12.45 24.39 -12.05
C GLY A 18 12.84 25.43 -11.00
N GLU A 19 12.60 25.19 -9.71
CA GLU A 19 13.14 26.06 -8.67
C GLU A 19 14.67 25.97 -8.64
N GLN A 20 15.31 27.11 -8.39
CA GLN A 20 16.75 27.19 -8.29
C GLN A 20 17.21 26.58 -6.96
N LYS A 21 17.98 25.49 -7.04
CA LYS A 21 18.55 24.78 -5.89
C LYS A 21 20.05 24.63 -6.07
N ASN A 22 20.77 24.56 -4.96
CA ASN A 22 22.17 24.16 -5.00
C ASN A 22 22.22 22.64 -5.30
N VAL A 23 22.60 22.32 -6.53
CA VAL A 23 22.59 20.96 -7.08
C VAL A 23 23.53 20.02 -6.33
N GLU A 24 24.73 20.49 -5.97
CA GLU A 24 25.70 19.73 -5.17
C GLU A 24 25.13 19.35 -3.80
N LYS A 25 24.54 20.35 -3.11
CA LYS A 25 23.91 20.15 -1.81
C LYS A 25 22.69 19.21 -1.88
N LEU A 26 21.89 19.33 -2.95
CA LEU A 26 20.76 18.44 -3.20
C LEU A 26 21.23 16.97 -3.32
N CYS A 27 22.20 16.70 -4.19
CA CYS A 27 22.68 15.34 -4.37
C CYS A 27 23.44 14.79 -3.17
N ALA A 28 24.17 15.63 -2.43
CA ALA A 28 24.76 15.24 -1.14
C ALA A 28 23.67 14.82 -0.14
N GLY A 29 22.62 15.64 0.00
CA GLY A 29 21.49 15.33 0.88
C GLY A 29 20.74 14.05 0.50
N LEU A 30 20.60 13.76 -0.81
CA LEU A 30 20.01 12.51 -1.30
C LEU A 30 20.90 11.29 -0.99
N LYS A 31 22.22 11.40 -1.16
CA LYS A 31 23.17 10.33 -0.79
C LYS A 31 23.10 10.02 0.70
N GLU A 32 23.18 11.05 1.54
CA GLU A 32 23.06 10.91 3.00
C GLU A 32 21.73 10.25 3.40
N THR A 33 20.63 10.64 2.74
CA THR A 33 19.30 10.06 2.97
C THR A 33 19.28 8.57 2.64
N VAL A 34 19.86 8.16 1.51
CA VAL A 34 19.90 6.76 1.11
C VAL A 34 20.83 5.93 2.00
N ASP A 35 21.95 6.49 2.43
CA ASP A 35 22.84 5.85 3.41
C ASP A 35 22.14 5.61 4.75
N ASP A 36 21.36 6.58 5.22
CA ASP A 36 20.55 6.42 6.42
C ASP A 36 19.47 5.35 6.25
N TRP A 37 18.80 5.30 5.10
CA TRP A 37 17.85 4.24 4.79
C TRP A 37 18.52 2.86 4.78
N LYS A 38 19.70 2.74 4.19
CA LYS A 38 20.49 1.51 4.24
C LYS A 38 20.76 1.07 5.68
N LYS A 39 21.11 1.99 6.59
CA LYS A 39 21.28 1.70 8.02
C LYS A 39 19.97 1.24 8.67
N MET A 40 18.85 1.93 8.40
CA MET A 40 17.51 1.53 8.90
C MET A 40 17.13 0.12 8.42
N MET A 41 17.58 -0.25 7.22
CA MET A 41 17.35 -1.58 6.65
C MET A 41 18.39 -2.63 7.05
N GLY A 42 19.33 -2.31 7.95
CA GLY A 42 20.32 -3.27 8.47
C GLY A 42 21.48 -3.51 7.50
N GLY A 43 21.85 -2.49 6.71
CA GLY A 43 22.98 -2.52 5.79
C GLY A 43 22.71 -3.18 4.43
N ARG A 44 21.52 -3.78 4.25
CA ARG A 44 21.13 -4.50 3.03
C ARG A 44 20.29 -3.60 2.12
N SER A 45 20.96 -2.76 1.33
CA SER A 45 20.34 -1.96 0.29
C SER A 45 21.30 -1.86 -0.89
N ALA A 46 20.77 -1.98 -2.10
CA ALA A 46 21.48 -1.69 -3.35
C ALA A 46 20.95 -0.40 -4.02
N LEU A 47 20.14 0.38 -3.30
CA LEU A 47 19.49 1.58 -3.83
C LEU A 47 20.51 2.60 -4.33
N GLU A 48 21.67 2.71 -3.69
CA GLU A 48 22.75 3.62 -4.08
C GLU A 48 23.15 3.42 -5.55
N ASN A 49 23.24 2.16 -5.98
CA ASN A 49 23.61 1.80 -7.34
C ASN A 49 22.51 2.17 -8.35
N HIS A 50 21.24 2.13 -7.94
CA HIS A 50 20.11 2.49 -8.79
C HIS A 50 19.94 4.00 -8.94
N ILE A 51 20.27 4.78 -7.90
CA ILE A 51 20.14 6.25 -7.94
C ILE A 51 21.37 6.96 -8.51
N ALA A 52 22.55 6.34 -8.48
CA ALA A 52 23.79 6.99 -8.91
C ALA A 52 23.72 7.58 -10.35
N PRO A 53 23.13 6.89 -11.35
CA PRO A 53 22.95 7.47 -12.69
C PRO A 53 22.08 8.73 -12.67
N TYR A 54 21.02 8.76 -11.86
CA TYR A 54 20.16 9.93 -11.71
C TYR A 54 20.90 11.09 -11.06
N LEU A 55 21.68 10.85 -10.01
CA LEU A 55 22.46 11.91 -9.35
C LEU A 55 23.46 12.55 -10.32
N TYR A 56 24.08 11.76 -11.19
CA TYR A 56 24.93 12.30 -12.25
C TYR A 56 24.16 13.17 -13.25
N ARG A 57 22.98 12.74 -13.70
CA ARG A 57 22.12 13.55 -14.60
C ARG A 57 21.66 14.84 -13.92
N ILE A 58 21.31 14.80 -12.64
CA ILE A 58 20.91 15.96 -11.85
C ILE A 58 22.07 16.96 -11.73
N MET A 59 23.33 16.51 -11.57
CA MET A 59 24.52 17.38 -11.64
C MET A 59 24.62 18.15 -12.96
N LEU A 60 24.16 17.55 -14.06
CA LEU A 60 24.09 18.16 -15.38
C LEU A 60 22.83 19.02 -15.59
N ASN A 61 22.12 19.36 -14.52
CA ASN A 61 20.86 20.11 -14.52
C ASN A 61 19.68 19.42 -15.22
N ASP A 62 19.68 18.09 -15.31
CA ASP A 62 18.58 17.34 -15.90
C ASP A 62 17.38 17.24 -14.93
N ARG A 63 16.36 18.06 -15.20
CA ARG A 63 15.16 18.18 -14.37
C ARG A 63 14.18 17.02 -14.56
N ASP A 64 14.15 16.39 -15.73
CA ASP A 64 13.25 15.27 -15.98
C ASP A 64 13.77 14.02 -15.27
N ASN A 65 15.08 13.79 -15.27
CA ASN A 65 15.69 12.76 -14.43
C ASN A 65 15.46 13.04 -12.93
N ALA A 66 15.53 14.30 -12.49
CA ALA A 66 15.19 14.66 -11.12
C ALA A 66 13.73 14.29 -10.76
N ARG A 67 12.80 14.56 -11.68
CA ARG A 67 11.37 14.23 -11.52
C ARG A 67 11.15 12.73 -11.44
N ASN A 68 11.73 11.98 -12.36
CA ASN A 68 11.65 10.52 -12.38
C ASN A 68 12.21 9.93 -11.08
N LEU A 69 13.37 10.40 -10.63
CA LEU A 69 13.96 9.96 -9.37
C LEU A 69 13.04 10.27 -8.19
N TYR A 70 12.43 11.46 -8.14
CA TYR A 70 11.46 11.81 -7.10
C TYR A 70 10.25 10.87 -7.09
N PHE A 71 9.72 10.55 -8.27
CA PHE A 71 8.58 9.65 -8.39
C PHE A 71 8.90 8.23 -7.89
N PHE A 72 10.10 7.73 -8.14
CA PHE A 72 10.56 6.46 -7.57
C PHE A 72 10.79 6.55 -6.06
N LEU A 73 11.54 7.55 -5.59
CA LEU A 73 12.01 7.59 -4.21
C LEU A 73 10.95 8.03 -3.19
N SER A 74 10.01 8.90 -3.58
CA SER A 74 9.08 9.48 -2.60
C SER A 74 8.14 8.47 -1.93
N PRO A 75 7.59 7.44 -2.61
CA PRO A 75 6.85 6.37 -1.94
C PRO A 75 7.78 5.38 -1.22
N ILE A 76 8.97 5.09 -1.78
CA ILE A 76 9.97 4.20 -1.17
C ILE A 76 10.37 4.70 0.22
N PHE A 77 10.59 6.00 0.39
CA PHE A 77 10.88 6.63 1.67
C PHE A 77 9.87 6.25 2.76
N LEU A 78 8.58 6.41 2.44
CA LEU A 78 7.48 6.14 3.37
C LEU A 78 7.41 4.64 3.66
N TYR A 79 7.64 3.81 2.65
CA TYR A 79 7.64 2.37 2.83
C TYR A 79 8.80 1.86 3.70
N ILE A 80 9.99 2.45 3.57
CA ILE A 80 11.12 2.15 4.46
C ILE A 80 10.76 2.47 5.91
N HIS A 81 10.02 3.56 6.16
CA HIS A 81 9.53 3.88 7.51
C HIS A 81 8.47 2.90 7.99
N VAL A 82 7.56 2.44 7.11
CA VAL A 82 6.64 1.33 7.43
C VAL A 82 7.44 0.11 7.90
N LEU A 83 8.42 -0.34 7.12
CA LEU A 83 9.22 -1.53 7.45
C LEU A 83 10.07 -1.34 8.72
N TYR A 84 10.60 -0.14 8.94
CA TYR A 84 11.35 0.20 10.14
C TYR A 84 10.47 0.11 11.39
N GLU A 85 9.28 0.70 11.38
CA GLU A 85 8.34 0.64 12.49
C GLU A 85 7.83 -0.78 12.75
N LEU A 86 7.59 -1.58 11.69
CA LEU A 86 7.29 -3.00 11.83
C LEU A 86 8.41 -3.76 12.55
N SER A 87 9.67 -3.51 12.21
CA SER A 87 10.81 -4.16 12.86
C SER A 87 10.91 -3.85 14.36
N ARG A 88 10.40 -2.69 14.77
CA ARG A 88 10.32 -2.23 16.16
C ARG A 88 9.04 -2.67 16.88
N LYS A 89 8.14 -3.38 16.18
CA LYS A 89 6.80 -3.76 16.65
C LYS A 89 5.90 -2.56 16.95
N GLU A 90 6.17 -1.41 16.34
CA GLU A 90 5.39 -0.18 16.43
C GLU A 90 4.24 -0.20 15.40
N TRP A 91 3.29 -1.11 15.60
CA TRP A 91 2.24 -1.42 14.62
C TRP A 91 1.39 -0.21 14.24
N ARG A 92 1.08 0.68 15.20
CA ARG A 92 0.31 1.91 14.96
C ARG A 92 1.02 2.85 14.00
N ASN A 93 2.32 3.02 14.19
CA ASN A 93 3.14 3.89 13.37
C ASN A 93 3.27 3.30 11.97
N ALA A 94 3.49 1.98 11.85
CA ALA A 94 3.53 1.31 10.55
C ALA A 94 2.22 1.48 9.74
N VAL A 95 1.06 1.33 10.38
CA VAL A 95 -0.25 1.58 9.75
C VAL A 95 -0.39 3.06 9.35
N SER A 96 0.03 3.98 10.22
CA SER A 96 -0.02 5.42 9.94
C SER A 96 0.86 5.79 8.74
N TRP A 97 2.11 5.32 8.70
CA TRP A 97 3.02 5.51 7.58
C TRP A 97 2.49 4.90 6.28
N SER A 98 1.79 3.77 6.34
CA SER A 98 1.15 3.16 5.16
C SER A 98 0.02 4.04 4.60
N GLY A 99 -0.74 4.72 5.45
CA GLY A 99 -1.72 5.71 4.98
C GLY A 99 -1.07 6.97 4.43
N ILE A 100 0.03 7.45 5.03
CA ILE A 100 0.81 8.58 4.48
C ILE A 100 1.42 8.20 3.12
N PHE A 101 1.83 6.94 2.94
CA PHE A 101 2.23 6.39 1.65
C PHE A 101 1.12 6.55 0.60
N CYS A 102 -0.13 6.18 0.92
CA CYS A 102 -1.26 6.38 -0.01
C CYS A 102 -1.51 7.86 -0.32
N GLU A 103 -1.47 8.74 0.70
CA GLU A 103 -1.58 10.20 0.51
C GLU A 103 -0.50 10.74 -0.45
N ARG A 104 0.73 10.23 -0.36
CA ARG A 104 1.83 10.59 -1.27
C ARG A 104 1.54 10.17 -2.71
N ILE A 105 1.05 8.95 -2.91
CA ILE A 105 0.68 8.43 -4.24
C ILE A 105 -0.39 9.33 -4.87
N VAL A 106 -1.45 9.64 -4.12
CA VAL A 106 -2.54 10.50 -4.59
C VAL A 106 -2.04 11.91 -4.91
N ARG A 107 -1.25 12.51 -4.02
CA ARG A 107 -0.63 13.83 -4.22
C ARG A 107 0.22 13.87 -5.49
N ASN A 108 1.09 12.88 -5.69
CA ASN A 108 2.00 12.84 -6.83
C ASN A 108 1.24 12.72 -8.15
N LEU A 109 0.26 11.82 -8.24
CA LEU A 109 -0.52 11.62 -9.46
C LEU A 109 -1.39 12.83 -9.80
N LEU A 110 -2.09 13.41 -8.83
CA LEU A 110 -2.91 14.61 -9.07
C LEU A 110 -2.06 15.80 -9.51
N LYS A 111 -0.90 16.01 -8.88
CA LYS A 111 0.04 17.06 -9.30
C LYS A 111 0.60 16.83 -10.70
N GLU A 112 0.85 15.57 -11.07
CA GLU A 112 1.33 15.25 -12.40
C GLU A 112 0.25 15.47 -13.46
N ILE A 113 -1.02 15.15 -13.15
CA ILE A 113 -2.16 15.51 -14.00
C ILE A 113 -2.24 17.03 -14.17
N ASP A 114 -2.20 17.79 -13.07
CA ASP A 114 -2.21 19.26 -13.12
C ASP A 114 -1.10 19.83 -13.99
N ARG A 115 0.10 19.26 -13.89
CA ARG A 115 1.25 19.68 -14.71
C ARG A 115 1.04 19.38 -16.19
N ARG A 116 0.53 18.19 -16.53
CA ARG A 116 0.35 17.73 -17.91
C ARG A 116 -0.75 18.49 -18.62
N ASP A 117 -1.87 18.68 -17.93
CA ASP A 117 -3.09 19.23 -18.51
C ASP A 117 -3.24 20.72 -18.20
N SER A 118 -2.27 21.32 -17.51
CA SER A 118 -2.31 22.72 -17.04
C SER A 118 -3.59 23.02 -16.23
N THR A 119 -3.94 22.11 -15.31
CA THR A 119 -5.11 22.23 -14.44
C THR A 119 -4.73 22.55 -12.99
N ASP A 120 -5.74 22.75 -12.14
CA ASP A 120 -5.64 23.08 -10.71
C ASP A 120 -6.41 22.09 -9.82
N ILE A 121 -6.57 20.85 -10.29
CA ILE A 121 -7.36 19.81 -9.65
C ILE A 121 -6.84 19.51 -8.26
N PHE A 122 -5.52 19.32 -8.09
CA PHE A 122 -4.92 19.04 -6.80
C PHE A 122 -5.19 20.18 -5.82
N GLN A 123 -5.01 21.44 -6.24
CA GLN A 123 -5.24 22.61 -5.38
C GLN A 123 -6.68 22.66 -4.85
N LYS A 124 -7.66 22.30 -5.70
CA LYS A 124 -9.09 22.25 -5.34
C LYS A 124 -9.40 21.19 -4.28
N VAL A 125 -8.67 20.08 -4.25
CA VAL A 125 -8.92 18.96 -3.32
C VAL A 125 -7.87 18.83 -2.22
N GLU A 126 -6.82 19.66 -2.19
CA GLU A 126 -5.65 19.51 -1.31
C GLU A 126 -6.06 19.43 0.17
N LYS A 127 -7.00 20.29 0.58
CA LYS A 127 -7.50 20.38 1.97
C LYS A 127 -8.66 19.43 2.28
N SER A 128 -9.11 18.63 1.32
CA SER A 128 -10.22 17.68 1.50
C SER A 128 -9.76 16.39 2.17
N SER A 129 -10.70 15.48 2.48
CA SER A 129 -10.35 14.17 3.04
C SER A 129 -9.60 13.31 2.02
N PHE A 130 -8.96 12.24 2.49
CA PHE A 130 -8.28 11.29 1.62
C PHE A 130 -9.24 10.67 0.60
N GLU A 131 -10.44 10.28 1.06
CA GLU A 131 -11.46 9.64 0.23
C GLU A 131 -11.87 10.56 -0.93
N ASN A 132 -12.03 11.86 -0.66
CA ASN A 132 -12.32 12.85 -1.69
C ASN A 132 -11.17 13.00 -2.69
N LYS A 133 -9.93 13.08 -2.20
CA LYS A 133 -8.73 13.15 -3.07
C LYS A 133 -8.58 11.90 -3.92
N ALA A 134 -8.70 10.72 -3.33
CA ALA A 134 -8.57 9.43 -4.00
C ALA A 134 -9.71 9.19 -5.01
N GLY A 135 -10.95 9.54 -4.65
CA GLY A 135 -12.10 9.48 -5.55
C GLY A 135 -11.96 10.44 -6.73
N LYS A 136 -11.42 11.64 -6.50
CA LYS A 136 -11.10 12.58 -7.58
C LYS A 136 -10.02 12.02 -8.50
N LEU A 137 -8.92 11.50 -7.95
CA LEU A 137 -7.87 10.86 -8.73
C LEU A 137 -8.42 9.71 -9.59
N LYS A 138 -9.21 8.81 -9.00
CA LYS A 138 -9.86 7.70 -9.71
C LYS A 138 -10.66 8.23 -10.90
N SER A 139 -11.52 9.21 -10.67
CA SER A 139 -12.36 9.81 -11.73
C SER A 139 -11.51 10.40 -12.86
N GLU A 140 -10.42 11.10 -12.52
CA GLU A 140 -9.51 11.67 -13.53
C GLU A 140 -8.78 10.59 -14.35
N LEU A 141 -8.33 9.52 -13.72
CA LEU A 141 -7.68 8.40 -14.39
C LEU A 141 -8.68 7.62 -15.28
N GLU A 142 -9.91 7.39 -14.80
CA GLU A 142 -10.98 6.74 -15.56
C GLU A 142 -11.40 7.56 -16.79
N ASN A 143 -11.55 8.88 -16.65
CA ASN A 143 -11.84 9.78 -17.75
C ASN A 143 -10.77 9.72 -18.86
N ARG A 144 -9.51 9.48 -18.46
CA ARG A 144 -8.38 9.28 -19.37
C ARG A 144 -8.27 7.84 -19.88
N ARG A 145 -9.14 6.92 -19.43
CA ARG A 145 -9.18 5.49 -19.78
C ARG A 145 -7.97 4.70 -19.27
N PHE A 146 -7.40 5.11 -18.14
CA PHE A 146 -6.42 4.28 -17.44
C PHE A 146 -7.12 3.04 -16.84
N LYS A 147 -6.66 1.85 -17.23
CA LYS A 147 -7.37 0.60 -16.95
C LYS A 147 -7.34 0.17 -15.48
N LEU A 148 -6.28 0.54 -14.74
CA LEU A 148 -6.07 0.14 -13.34
C LEU A 148 -6.56 1.21 -12.35
N ALA A 149 -7.34 2.19 -12.79
CA ALA A 149 -7.78 3.29 -11.93
C ALA A 149 -8.60 2.80 -10.72
N ASN A 150 -9.46 1.81 -10.95
CA ASN A 150 -10.31 1.25 -9.90
C ASN A 150 -9.50 0.34 -8.96
N GLU A 151 -8.60 -0.47 -9.50
CA GLU A 151 -7.68 -1.34 -8.75
C GLU A 151 -6.80 -0.52 -7.80
N LEU A 152 -6.14 0.52 -8.33
CA LEU A 152 -5.31 1.44 -7.55
C LEU A 152 -6.11 2.11 -6.41
N TYR A 153 -7.32 2.60 -6.72
CA TYR A 153 -8.20 3.19 -5.71
C TYR A 153 -8.55 2.18 -4.60
N ASN A 154 -8.99 0.97 -4.95
CA ASN A 154 -9.40 -0.05 -3.99
C ASN A 154 -8.24 -0.49 -3.09
N LEU A 155 -7.04 -0.67 -3.66
CA LEU A 155 -5.86 -1.03 -2.89
C LEU A 155 -5.49 0.05 -1.86
N MET A 156 -5.55 1.32 -2.25
CA MET A 156 -5.29 2.43 -1.33
C MET A 156 -6.39 2.57 -0.28
N GLU A 157 -7.66 2.36 -0.63
CA GLU A 157 -8.78 2.37 0.31
C GLU A 157 -8.64 1.26 1.37
N VAL A 158 -8.19 0.06 0.99
CA VAL A 158 -7.88 -1.02 1.92
C VAL A 158 -6.80 -0.60 2.92
N ILE A 159 -5.70 0.00 2.46
CA ILE A 159 -4.63 0.47 3.36
C ILE A 159 -5.14 1.58 4.28
N TYR A 160 -5.87 2.56 3.71
CA TYR A 160 -6.26 3.77 4.42
C TYR A 160 -7.38 3.52 5.43
N SER A 161 -8.35 2.65 5.11
CA SER A 161 -9.44 2.26 6.03
C SER A 161 -8.97 1.49 7.26
N LEU A 162 -7.76 0.90 7.21
CA LEU A 162 -7.13 0.25 8.36
C LEU A 162 -6.46 1.24 9.31
N ARG A 163 -6.31 2.53 8.95
CA ARG A 163 -5.93 3.58 9.91
C ARG A 163 -7.06 3.77 10.90
N ASP A 164 -6.72 3.59 12.17
CA ASP A 164 -7.63 3.95 13.24
C ASP A 164 -7.76 5.48 13.31
N THR A 165 -8.99 5.98 13.18
CA THR A 165 -9.32 7.41 13.25
C THR A 165 -9.44 7.92 14.70
N ARG A 166 -9.33 7.03 15.69
CA ARG A 166 -9.50 7.36 17.11
C ARG A 166 -8.18 7.80 17.77
N GLY A 167 -8.30 8.61 18.82
CA GLY A 167 -7.17 9.27 19.49
C GLY A 167 -6.17 8.30 20.16
N PRO A 168 -5.02 8.81 20.62
CA PRO A 168 -3.98 8.03 21.28
C PRO A 168 -4.45 7.27 22.53
N HIS A 169 -5.48 7.80 23.19
CA HIS A 169 -5.94 7.36 24.50
C HIS A 169 -7.14 6.40 24.48
N ASP A 170 -7.79 6.19 23.32
CA ASP A 170 -9.09 5.52 23.26
C ASP A 170 -9.08 4.10 22.66
N VAL A 171 -7.92 3.61 22.18
CA VAL A 171 -7.86 2.28 21.52
C VAL A 171 -6.53 1.58 21.77
N PRO A 172 -6.53 0.25 22.00
CA PRO A 172 -5.31 -0.53 21.94
C PRO A 172 -4.58 -0.35 20.61
N PRO A 173 -3.23 -0.46 20.59
CA PRO A 173 -2.45 -0.32 19.37
C PRO A 173 -2.95 -1.30 18.29
N PRO A 174 -2.93 -0.91 16.99
CA PRO A 174 -3.34 -1.76 15.89
C PRO A 174 -2.65 -3.12 15.97
N GLU A 175 -3.41 -4.17 15.68
CA GLU A 175 -2.88 -5.53 15.70
C GLU A 175 -1.77 -5.71 14.65
N ARG A 176 -0.79 -6.55 14.97
CA ARG A 176 0.30 -6.99 14.08
C ARG A 176 -0.18 -7.35 12.67
N ILE A 177 -1.33 -8.02 12.57
CA ILE A 177 -1.96 -8.46 11.30
C ILE A 177 -2.42 -7.27 10.44
N ARG A 178 -2.96 -6.20 11.06
CA ARG A 178 -3.36 -5.00 10.33
C ARG A 178 -2.13 -4.33 9.70
N ALA A 179 -1.07 -4.18 10.49
CA ALA A 179 0.18 -3.60 10.03
C ALA A 179 0.84 -4.43 8.90
N GLN A 180 0.81 -5.76 9.02
CA GLN A 180 1.26 -6.67 7.96
C GLN A 180 0.44 -6.49 6.67
N THR A 181 -0.89 -6.39 6.80
CA THR A 181 -1.79 -6.22 5.66
C THR A 181 -1.49 -4.91 4.94
N CYS A 182 -1.43 -3.78 5.65
CA CYS A 182 -1.07 -2.49 5.07
C CYS A 182 0.27 -2.57 4.32
N ALA A 183 1.31 -3.10 4.97
CA ALA A 183 2.64 -3.17 4.38
C ALA A 183 2.75 -4.10 3.17
N SER A 184 1.93 -5.15 3.11
CA SER A 184 1.89 -6.08 1.98
C SER A 184 1.18 -5.48 0.76
N GLN A 185 0.22 -4.58 0.97
CA GLN A 185 -0.51 -3.90 -0.10
C GLN A 185 0.26 -2.71 -0.71
N CYS A 186 1.28 -2.18 -0.01
CA CYS A 186 2.07 -1.06 -0.54
C CYS A 186 2.80 -1.39 -1.86
N LEU A 187 3.27 -2.63 -2.06
CA LEU A 187 3.95 -3.02 -3.31
C LEU A 187 2.99 -3.02 -4.52
N PRO A 188 1.82 -3.67 -4.47
CA PRO A 188 0.79 -3.54 -5.51
C PRO A 188 0.42 -2.09 -5.82
N VAL A 189 0.20 -1.25 -4.79
CA VAL A 189 -0.08 0.19 -5.00
C VAL A 189 1.08 0.90 -5.69
N TYR A 190 2.32 0.58 -5.32
CA TYR A 190 3.50 1.19 -5.92
C TYR A 190 3.65 0.81 -7.41
N ILE A 191 3.35 -0.43 -7.76
CA ILE A 191 3.31 -0.91 -9.16
C ILE A 191 2.27 -0.12 -9.96
N ASP A 192 1.02 -0.11 -9.52
CA ASP A 192 -0.08 0.58 -10.20
C ASP A 192 0.17 2.09 -10.32
N TYR A 193 0.81 2.70 -9.32
CA TYR A 193 1.24 4.09 -9.34
C TYR A 193 2.28 4.38 -10.42
N LEU A 194 3.32 3.56 -10.54
CA LEU A 194 4.34 3.74 -11.58
C LEU A 194 3.74 3.51 -12.97
N GLU A 195 2.80 2.56 -13.11
CA GLU A 195 2.05 2.36 -14.35
C GLU A 195 1.18 3.57 -14.70
N ALA A 196 0.52 4.17 -13.71
CA ALA A 196 -0.23 5.42 -13.90
C ALA A 196 0.69 6.57 -14.32
N LEU A 197 1.89 6.71 -13.74
CA LEU A 197 2.85 7.74 -14.14
C LEU A 197 3.37 7.54 -15.57
N MET A 198 3.67 6.30 -15.98
CA MET A 198 4.03 5.97 -17.36
C MET A 198 2.88 6.27 -18.31
N PHE A 199 1.65 5.94 -17.92
CA PHE A 199 0.44 6.27 -18.67
C PHE A 199 0.25 7.78 -18.85
N LEU A 200 0.59 8.59 -17.84
CA LEU A 200 0.63 10.05 -17.92
C LEU A 200 1.82 10.59 -18.73
N GLY A 201 2.62 9.72 -19.35
CA GLY A 201 3.69 10.07 -20.28
C GLY A 201 5.05 10.34 -19.63
N ASN A 202 5.30 9.87 -18.40
CA ASN A 202 6.62 9.94 -17.78
C ASN A 202 7.49 8.77 -18.27
N ASP A 203 8.72 9.09 -18.67
CA ASP A 203 9.67 8.08 -19.18
C ASP A 203 10.34 7.32 -18.03
N LEU A 204 9.65 6.31 -17.51
CA LEU A 204 10.10 5.49 -16.38
C LEU A 204 10.48 4.06 -16.80
N LYS A 205 10.32 3.71 -18.08
CA LYS A 205 10.30 2.32 -18.55
C LYS A 205 11.61 1.56 -18.29
N ASP A 206 12.74 2.23 -18.50
CA ASP A 206 14.07 1.62 -18.41
C ASP A 206 14.47 1.25 -16.97
N ASP A 207 13.91 1.95 -15.97
CA ASP A 207 14.22 1.76 -14.56
C ASP A 207 13.05 1.20 -13.74
N TYR A 208 11.84 1.13 -14.32
CA TYR A 208 10.64 0.57 -13.70
C TYR A 208 10.91 -0.76 -13.00
N HIS A 209 11.44 -1.75 -13.73
CA HIS A 209 11.69 -3.07 -13.18
C HIS A 209 12.77 -3.07 -12.08
N LYS A 210 13.75 -2.17 -12.15
CA LYS A 210 14.80 -2.07 -11.14
C LYS A 210 14.23 -1.59 -9.81
N PHE A 211 13.43 -0.52 -9.83
CA PHE A 211 12.81 0.02 -8.62
C PHE A 211 11.70 -0.88 -8.06
N VAL A 212 10.91 -1.53 -8.91
CA VAL A 212 9.93 -2.54 -8.47
C VAL A 212 10.64 -3.73 -7.83
N SER A 213 11.71 -4.24 -8.44
CA SER A 213 12.51 -5.34 -7.87
C SER A 213 13.12 -4.94 -6.53
N PHE A 214 13.67 -3.73 -6.41
CA PHE A 214 14.17 -3.21 -5.14
C PHE A 214 13.07 -3.16 -4.07
N PHE A 215 11.90 -2.59 -4.39
CA PHE A 215 10.77 -2.52 -3.46
C PHE A 215 10.31 -3.92 -3.04
N SER A 216 10.16 -4.84 -4.00
CA SER A 216 9.78 -6.22 -3.76
C SER A 216 10.77 -6.94 -2.85
N ASN A 217 12.07 -6.80 -3.09
CA ASN A 217 13.12 -7.40 -2.28
C ASN A 217 13.12 -6.85 -0.84
N LEU A 218 12.85 -5.55 -0.68
CA LEU A 218 12.68 -4.94 0.64
C LEU A 218 11.47 -5.54 1.37
N THR A 219 10.31 -5.61 0.70
CA THR A 219 9.08 -6.21 1.20
C THR A 219 9.34 -7.65 1.64
N GLU A 220 9.87 -8.49 0.76
CA GLU A 220 10.10 -9.90 1.04
C GLU A 220 11.07 -10.09 2.20
N THR A 221 12.23 -9.42 2.16
CA THR A 221 13.27 -9.61 3.19
C THR A 221 12.77 -9.17 4.56
N LYS A 222 12.15 -7.99 4.67
CA LYS A 222 11.80 -7.42 5.98
C LYS A 222 10.50 -7.96 6.53
N ILE A 223 9.50 -8.20 5.69
CA ILE A 223 8.28 -8.90 6.16
C ILE A 223 8.66 -10.33 6.58
N SER A 224 9.50 -11.04 5.84
CA SER A 224 9.93 -12.39 6.26
C SER A 224 10.70 -12.37 7.58
N LEU A 225 11.60 -11.40 7.79
CA LEU A 225 12.39 -11.30 9.03
C LEU A 225 11.56 -10.83 10.24
N THR A 226 10.61 -9.93 10.06
CA THR A 226 9.80 -9.36 11.15
C THR A 226 8.62 -10.26 11.53
N PHE A 227 8.07 -11.00 10.56
CA PHE A 227 6.94 -11.88 10.78
C PHE A 227 7.32 -13.36 10.95
N GLY A 228 8.55 -13.74 10.57
CA GLY A 228 9.04 -15.13 10.57
C GLY A 228 8.51 -15.94 9.39
N GLU A 229 9.14 -17.08 9.08
CA GLU A 229 8.59 -18.05 8.11
C GLU A 229 7.32 -18.73 8.64
N GLU A 230 7.15 -18.80 9.97
CA GLU A 230 6.04 -19.52 10.62
C GLU A 230 4.66 -18.85 10.46
N GLU A 231 4.60 -17.56 10.09
CA GLU A 231 3.33 -16.84 9.85
C GLU A 231 3.14 -16.38 8.39
N LYS A 232 3.98 -16.85 7.45
CA LYS A 232 3.83 -16.57 5.99
C LYS A 232 2.54 -17.10 5.35
N ARG A 233 1.64 -17.74 6.10
CA ARG A 233 0.34 -18.13 5.56
C ARG A 233 -0.69 -17.11 6.00
N VAL A 234 -1.03 -16.19 5.09
CA VAL A 234 -2.38 -15.62 5.04
C VAL A 234 -3.34 -16.80 5.26
N THR A 235 -3.92 -16.88 6.45
CA THR A 235 -4.70 -18.06 6.80
C THR A 235 -6.05 -17.98 6.11
N VAL A 236 -6.65 -19.14 5.84
CA VAL A 236 -8.02 -19.14 5.30
C VAL A 236 -8.96 -18.38 6.23
N ASN A 237 -8.82 -18.54 7.55
CA ASN A 237 -9.62 -17.78 8.53
C ASN A 237 -9.50 -16.26 8.34
N TYR A 238 -8.29 -15.76 8.11
CA TYR A 238 -8.07 -14.34 7.89
C TYR A 238 -8.83 -13.84 6.65
N LEU A 239 -8.68 -14.52 5.52
CA LEU A 239 -9.35 -14.11 4.28
C LEU A 239 -10.86 -14.24 4.36
N LEU A 240 -11.36 -15.30 4.98
CA LEU A 240 -12.81 -15.49 5.15
C LEU A 240 -13.42 -14.42 6.04
N LYS A 241 -12.80 -14.10 7.18
CA LYS A 241 -13.36 -13.18 8.19
C LYS A 241 -13.10 -11.71 7.86
N ASN A 242 -11.87 -11.37 7.47
CA ASN A 242 -11.44 -9.97 7.38
C ASN A 242 -11.48 -9.39 5.96
N VAL A 243 -11.65 -10.24 4.94
CA VAL A 243 -11.77 -9.79 3.55
C VAL A 243 -13.17 -10.14 3.04
N LEU A 244 -13.45 -11.42 2.80
CA LEU A 244 -14.69 -11.84 2.15
C LEU A 244 -15.95 -11.53 2.96
N TYR A 245 -15.95 -11.80 4.26
CA TYR A 245 -17.09 -11.46 5.12
C TYR A 245 -17.31 -9.95 5.20
N ARG A 246 -16.25 -9.14 5.33
CA ARG A 246 -16.37 -7.67 5.34
C ARG A 246 -16.93 -7.10 4.05
N GLU A 247 -16.55 -7.67 2.91
CA GLU A 247 -17.06 -7.29 1.59
C GLU A 247 -18.51 -7.75 1.34
N GLY A 248 -19.15 -8.43 2.30
CA GLY A 248 -20.51 -8.94 2.13
C GLY A 248 -20.62 -10.13 1.16
N PHE A 249 -19.51 -10.84 0.90
CA PHE A 249 -19.47 -11.97 -0.04
C PHE A 249 -20.45 -13.10 0.33
N PHE A 250 -20.76 -13.24 1.62
CA PHE A 250 -21.60 -14.33 2.16
C PHE A 250 -23.08 -13.94 2.31
N ARG A 251 -23.47 -12.70 1.96
CA ARG A 251 -24.85 -12.19 2.08
C ARG A 251 -25.91 -13.10 1.46
N GLN A 252 -25.61 -13.68 0.29
CA GLN A 252 -26.53 -14.56 -0.45
C GLN A 252 -26.31 -16.05 -0.18
N GLY A 253 -25.46 -16.39 0.78
CA GLY A 253 -25.03 -17.76 1.02
C GLY A 253 -24.03 -18.25 -0.02
N LYS A 254 -22.99 -18.94 0.45
CA LYS A 254 -21.95 -19.50 -0.42
C LYS A 254 -21.69 -20.95 -0.11
N LYS A 255 -21.59 -21.77 -1.16
CA LYS A 255 -21.10 -23.15 -1.05
C LYS A 255 -19.58 -23.15 -0.93
N HIS A 256 -19.04 -24.22 -0.36
CA HIS A 256 -17.59 -24.40 -0.23
C HIS A 256 -16.84 -24.22 -1.57
N GLY A 257 -17.35 -24.80 -2.66
CA GLY A 257 -16.75 -24.64 -3.99
C GLY A 257 -16.70 -23.21 -4.50
N GLU A 258 -17.71 -22.38 -4.20
CA GLU A 258 -17.70 -20.95 -4.56
C GLU A 258 -16.66 -20.16 -3.76
N VAL A 259 -16.50 -20.51 -2.48
CA VAL A 259 -15.47 -19.91 -1.62
C VAL A 259 -14.08 -20.26 -2.12
N MET A 260 -13.84 -21.54 -2.45
CA MET A 260 -12.58 -22.00 -3.05
C MET A 260 -12.27 -21.25 -4.35
N GLU A 261 -13.27 -21.12 -5.22
CA GLU A 261 -13.11 -20.41 -6.49
C GLU A 261 -12.81 -18.92 -6.30
N LYS A 262 -13.49 -18.25 -5.36
CA LYS A 262 -13.21 -16.86 -5.02
C LYS A 262 -11.79 -16.69 -4.47
N LEU A 263 -11.34 -17.58 -3.58
CA LEU A 263 -9.97 -17.55 -3.04
C LEU A 263 -8.93 -17.76 -4.16
N ARG A 264 -9.16 -18.68 -5.09
CA ARG A 264 -8.30 -18.88 -6.28
C ARG A 264 -8.26 -17.65 -7.17
N LYS A 265 -9.42 -17.02 -7.43
CA LYS A 265 -9.50 -15.75 -8.20
C LYS A 265 -8.75 -14.60 -7.53
N MET A 266 -8.65 -14.61 -6.20
CA MET A 266 -7.83 -13.67 -5.42
C MET A 266 -6.34 -14.06 -5.37
N GLY A 267 -5.93 -15.12 -6.06
CA GLY A 267 -4.54 -15.58 -6.14
C GLY A 267 -4.14 -16.57 -5.04
N TYR A 268 -5.08 -17.10 -4.24
CA TYR A 268 -4.77 -18.02 -3.14
C TYR A 268 -5.18 -19.47 -3.43
N ASN A 269 -4.22 -20.39 -3.35
CA ASN A 269 -4.42 -21.83 -3.61
C ASN A 269 -4.36 -22.65 -2.31
N PHE A 270 -5.42 -22.58 -1.48
CA PHE A 270 -5.53 -23.39 -0.27
C PHE A 270 -6.08 -24.79 -0.54
N GLY A 271 -5.74 -25.74 0.34
CA GLY A 271 -6.30 -27.09 0.28
C GLY A 271 -7.76 -27.14 0.77
N ASP A 272 -8.56 -28.06 0.19
CA ASP A 272 -9.98 -28.24 0.52
C ASP A 272 -10.23 -28.40 2.03
N SER A 273 -9.40 -29.20 2.70
CA SER A 273 -9.48 -29.48 4.13
C SER A 273 -9.24 -28.24 4.99
N GLN A 274 -8.33 -27.35 4.57
CA GLN A 274 -8.03 -26.10 5.27
C GLN A 274 -9.21 -25.14 5.18
N VAL A 275 -9.81 -25.02 3.99
CA VAL A 275 -10.99 -24.16 3.78
C VAL A 275 -12.22 -24.70 4.51
N SER A 276 -12.44 -26.01 4.45
CA SER A 276 -13.51 -26.69 5.20
C SER A 276 -13.39 -26.48 6.71
N LYS A 277 -12.16 -26.61 7.26
CA LYS A 277 -11.89 -26.41 8.68
C LYS A 277 -12.15 -24.96 9.10
N ALA A 278 -11.69 -24.00 8.31
CA ALA A 278 -11.88 -22.57 8.57
C ALA A 278 -13.36 -22.17 8.57
N LEU A 279 -14.09 -22.54 7.52
CA LEU A 279 -15.54 -22.30 7.42
C LEU A 279 -16.31 -22.93 8.59
N SER A 280 -15.97 -24.17 8.97
CA SER A 280 -16.61 -24.81 10.12
C SER A 280 -16.27 -24.14 11.45
N GLY A 281 -15.06 -23.61 11.61
CA GLY A 281 -14.64 -22.86 12.81
C GLY A 281 -15.44 -21.57 12.95
N LEU A 282 -15.55 -20.81 11.85
CA LEU A 282 -16.30 -19.55 11.78
C LEU A 282 -17.84 -19.74 11.84
N SER A 283 -18.33 -20.98 11.84
CA SER A 283 -19.75 -21.32 11.99
C SER A 283 -20.13 -21.82 13.38
N LYS A 284 -19.19 -21.90 14.33
CA LYS A 284 -19.40 -22.51 15.65
C LYS A 284 -18.85 -21.62 16.76
N GLY A 285 -19.48 -21.68 17.93
CA GLY A 285 -19.05 -20.94 19.12
C GLY A 285 -19.69 -19.55 19.23
N LYS A 286 -19.20 -18.77 20.21
CA LYS A 286 -19.70 -17.42 20.50
C LYS A 286 -19.33 -16.42 19.40
N ASP A 287 -18.19 -16.61 18.74
CA ASP A 287 -17.69 -15.71 17.69
C ASP A 287 -18.05 -16.16 16.26
N ALA A 288 -19.08 -16.99 16.13
CA ALA A 288 -19.51 -17.51 14.84
C ALA A 288 -20.12 -16.38 13.98
N ILE A 289 -19.47 -16.10 12.85
CA ILE A 289 -19.92 -15.12 11.85
C ILE A 289 -20.82 -15.73 10.78
N PHE A 290 -20.79 -17.06 10.64
CA PHE A 290 -21.58 -17.78 9.65
C PHE A 290 -22.66 -18.64 10.28
N THR A 291 -23.82 -18.66 9.63
CA THR A 291 -24.85 -19.69 9.82
C THR A 291 -24.63 -20.77 8.77
N LYS A 292 -24.40 -22.01 9.22
CA LYS A 292 -24.22 -23.16 8.34
C LYS A 292 -25.56 -23.87 8.12
N LYS A 293 -26.10 -23.80 6.90
CA LYS A 293 -27.37 -24.46 6.50
C LYS A 293 -27.12 -25.65 5.58
N GLY A 294 -28.02 -26.64 5.60
CA GLY A 294 -27.99 -27.79 4.67
C GLY A 294 -27.47 -29.10 5.27
N LYS A 295 -27.22 -30.09 4.40
CA LYS A 295 -26.81 -31.46 4.76
C LYS A 295 -25.31 -31.67 4.54
N ARG A 296 -24.75 -32.72 5.16
CA ARG A 296 -23.32 -33.08 5.04
C ARG A 296 -22.88 -33.11 3.57
N ARG A 297 -21.75 -32.45 3.25
CA ARG A 297 -21.19 -32.24 1.90
C ARG A 297 -21.89 -31.22 0.99
N ASN A 298 -23.05 -30.67 1.39
CA ASN A 298 -23.78 -29.63 0.66
C ASN A 298 -24.18 -28.47 1.60
N TYR A 299 -23.23 -28.00 2.41
CA TYR A 299 -23.46 -26.87 3.28
C TYR A 299 -23.40 -25.54 2.51
N VAL A 300 -24.28 -24.63 2.89
CA VAL A 300 -24.26 -23.22 2.50
C VAL A 300 -23.92 -22.40 3.73
N TYR A 301 -22.98 -21.46 3.57
CA TYR A 301 -22.52 -20.55 4.61
C TYR A 301 -23.09 -19.17 4.35
N GLU A 302 -23.94 -18.70 5.24
CA GLU A 302 -24.58 -17.37 5.18
C GLU A 302 -24.11 -16.52 6.35
N GLU A 303 -24.14 -15.21 6.20
CA GLU A 303 -23.82 -14.25 7.27
C GLU A 303 -24.82 -14.42 8.42
N ARG A 304 -24.31 -14.59 9.65
CA ARG A 304 -25.14 -14.65 10.86
C ARG A 304 -25.57 -13.26 11.33
N TYR A 305 -24.68 -12.29 11.12
CA TYR A 305 -24.88 -10.88 11.38
C TYR A 305 -24.34 -10.11 10.18
N PRO A 306 -24.92 -8.94 9.84
CA PRO A 306 -24.27 -8.00 8.93
C PRO A 306 -22.86 -7.67 9.42
N PRO A 307 -21.85 -7.57 8.53
CA PRO A 307 -20.49 -7.25 8.92
C PRO A 307 -20.41 -5.97 9.77
N ASP A 308 -21.18 -4.95 9.40
CA ASP A 308 -21.23 -3.66 10.08
C ASP A 308 -21.74 -3.76 11.53
N GLU A 309 -22.58 -4.74 11.85
CA GLU A 309 -23.07 -4.98 13.21
C GLU A 309 -22.10 -5.85 14.01
N PHE A 310 -21.55 -6.90 13.39
CA PHE A 310 -20.60 -7.80 14.02
C PHE A 310 -19.33 -7.06 14.44
N PHE A 311 -18.74 -6.25 13.56
CA PHE A 311 -17.52 -5.49 13.87
C PHE A 311 -17.78 -4.29 14.78
N LYS A 312 -19.02 -3.84 14.99
CA LYS A 312 -19.38 -2.88 16.04
C LYS A 312 -19.43 -3.52 17.43
N SER A 313 -19.89 -4.77 17.52
CA SER A 313 -20.05 -5.52 18.79
C SER A 313 -18.76 -6.06 19.41
N ILE A 314 -17.63 -6.00 18.69
CA ILE A 314 -16.31 -6.49 19.11
C ILE A 314 -15.39 -5.34 19.56
N ILE A 315 -15.88 -4.10 19.50
CA ILE A 315 -15.19 -2.89 19.93
C ILE A 315 -15.71 -2.45 21.29
#